data_AF-A0A948V891-F1
#
_entry.id   AF-A0A948V891-F1
#
_cell.length_a   1.000
_cell.length_b   1.000
_cell.length_c   1.000
_cell.angle_alpha   90.00
_cell.angle_beta   90.00
_cell.angle_gamma   90.00
#
_symmetry.space_group_name_H-M   'P 1'
#
loop_
_entity.id
_entity.type
_entity.pdbx_description
1 polymer ?
#
loop_
_entity_poly.entity_id
_entity_poly.type
_entity_poly.pdbx_seq_one_letter_code
_entity_poly.pdbx_strand_id
1 'polypeptide(L)'
;MTRELCRQVCSISFEIQRQVAVLITRGGEVTCVVVGDEKHILIPDPGRYRHGMGRLKGLRCVHTHLNGEALSREDLTDLVLLGLDLMVCIQAGE
;
A
#
# COMPACT_ATOMS: atom_id res chain seq x y z
N MET A 1 -0.30 -7.35 -9.96
CA MET A 1 0.61 -7.78 -8.87
C MET A 1 0.77 -9.28 -8.97
N THR A 2 2.01 -9.78 -8.99
CA THR A 2 2.29 -11.21 -9.06
C THR A 2 2.29 -11.84 -7.67
N ARG A 3 1.99 -13.14 -7.60
CA ARG A 3 2.04 -13.89 -6.33
C ARG A 3 3.42 -13.83 -5.68
N GLU A 4 4.49 -13.83 -6.48
CA GLU A 4 5.86 -13.76 -5.97
C GLU A 4 6.14 -12.43 -5.29
N LEU A 5 5.68 -11.30 -5.86
CA LEU A 5 5.85 -9.99 -5.22
C LEU A 5 5.14 -9.94 -3.86
N CYS A 6 3.91 -10.45 -3.77
CA CYS A 6 3.20 -10.54 -2.49
C CYS A 6 3.99 -11.33 -1.45
N ARG A 7 4.48 -12.51 -1.85
CA ARG A 7 5.23 -13.41 -0.95
C ARG A 7 6.52 -12.75 -0.44
N GLN A 8 7.23 -12.04 -1.31
CA GLN A 8 8.45 -11.31 -0.93
C GLN A 8 8.14 -10.17 0.04
N VAL A 9 7.12 -9.36 -0.25
CA VAL A 9 6.72 -8.23 0.60
C VAL A 9 6.26 -8.73 1.98
N CYS A 10 5.47 -9.80 2.05
CA CYS A 10 5.07 -10.42 3.31
C CYS A 10 6.26 -10.99 4.09
N SER A 11 7.16 -11.70 3.42
CA SER A 11 8.36 -12.27 4.06
C SER A 11 9.24 -11.17 4.66
N ILE A 12 9.47 -10.08 3.92
CA ILE A 12 10.25 -8.94 4.39
C ILE A 12 9.55 -8.27 5.57
N SER A 13 8.25 -7.98 5.44
CA SER A 13 7.43 -7.36 6.50
C SER A 13 7.49 -8.15 7.81
N PHE A 14 7.35 -9.48 7.72
CA PHE A 14 7.45 -10.36 8.86
C PHE A 14 8.88 -10.39 9.44
N GLU A 15 9.92 -10.46 8.61
CA GLU A 15 11.31 -10.48 9.08
C GLU A 15 11.69 -9.20 9.84
N ILE A 16 11.25 -8.04 9.33
CA ILE A 16 11.58 -6.73 9.94
C ILE A 16 10.59 -6.29 11.02
N GLN A 17 9.50 -7.05 11.22
CA GLN A 17 8.40 -6.73 12.13
C GLN A 17 7.81 -5.34 11.90
N ARG A 18 7.64 -4.96 10.63
CA ARG A 18 7.07 -3.67 10.22
C ARG A 18 6.21 -3.83 8.98
N GLN A 19 5.17 -3.02 8.88
CA GLN A 19 4.37 -2.94 7.67
C GLN A 19 5.21 -2.46 6.49
N VAL A 20 5.00 -3.08 5.33
CA VAL A 20 5.61 -2.69 4.05
C VAL A 20 4.50 -2.40 3.05
N ALA A 21 4.55 -1.25 2.39
CA ALA A 21 3.65 -0.88 1.32
C ALA A 21 4.39 -0.70 -0.01
N VAL A 22 3.70 -1.05 -1.09
CA VAL A 22 4.14 -0.87 -2.47
C VAL A 22 3.07 -0.09 -3.22
N LEU A 23 3.44 1.05 -3.77
CA LEU A 23 2.60 1.82 -4.69
C LEU A 23 2.86 1.37 -6.13
N ILE A 24 1.79 1.03 -6.84
CA ILE A 24 1.86 0.44 -8.17
C ILE A 24 0.95 1.23 -9.12
N THR A 25 1.46 1.59 -10.30
CA THR A 25 0.64 2.21 -11.35
C THR A 25 -0.33 1.20 -11.99
N ARG A 26 -1.29 1.70 -12.78
CA ARG A 26 -2.13 0.85 -13.64
C ARG A 26 -1.34 -0.04 -14.61
N GLY A 27 -0.15 0.39 -15.04
CA GLY A 27 0.74 -0.37 -15.91
C GLY A 27 1.50 -1.50 -15.20
N GLY A 28 1.43 -1.56 -13.86
CA GLY A 28 2.16 -2.55 -13.07
C GLY A 28 3.53 -2.08 -12.56
N GLU A 29 3.94 -0.86 -12.92
CA GLU A 29 5.20 -0.27 -12.43
C GLU A 29 5.12 0.09 -10.95
N VAL A 30 6.15 -0.29 -10.18
CA VAL A 30 6.30 0.11 -8.77
C VAL A 30 6.87 1.53 -8.72
N THR A 31 6.12 2.46 -8.13
CA THR A 31 6.53 3.87 -8.02
C THR A 31 7.21 4.18 -6.71
N CYS A 32 6.87 3.45 -5.64
CA CYS A 32 7.38 3.69 -4.30
C CYS A 32 7.24 2.43 -3.45
N VAL A 33 8.20 2.23 -2.55
CA VAL A 33 8.13 1.27 -1.45
C VAL A 33 8.27 2.05 -0.15
N VAL A 34 7.36 1.78 0.79
CA VAL A 34 7.31 2.45 2.09
C VAL A 34 7.44 1.39 3.17
N VAL A 35 8.22 1.70 4.21
CA VAL A 35 8.32 0.88 5.41
C VAL A 35 7.76 1.69 6.56
N GLY A 36 6.73 1.16 7.21
CA GLY A 36 6.07 1.75 8.37
C GLY A 36 6.66 1.25 9.68
N ASP A 37 5.79 1.23 10.69
CA ASP A 37 6.02 0.53 11.95
C ASP A 37 5.12 -0.72 12.05
N GLU A 38 4.91 -1.25 13.24
CA GLU A 38 4.08 -2.43 13.50
C GLU A 38 2.58 -2.23 13.19
N LYS A 39 2.08 -0.99 13.19
CA LYS A 39 0.65 -0.63 13.14
C LYS A 39 0.29 0.40 12.08
N HIS A 40 1.22 1.28 11.74
CA HIS A 40 0.98 2.44 10.91
C HIS A 40 1.97 2.48 9.76
N ILE A 41 1.50 2.96 8.60
CA ILE A 41 2.32 3.19 7.43
C ILE A 41 1.94 4.50 6.77
N LEU A 42 2.88 5.44 6.74
CA LEU A 42 2.65 6.74 6.13
C LEU A 42 2.84 6.66 4.61
N ILE A 43 1.74 6.63 3.85
CA ILE A 43 1.82 6.66 2.40
C ILE A 43 2.16 8.10 1.95
N PRO A 44 3.30 8.31 1.27
CA PRO A 44 3.68 9.65 0.82
C PRO A 44 2.70 10.15 -0.23
N ASP A 45 2.42 11.45 -0.25
CA ASP A 45 1.68 12.05 -1.37
C ASP A 45 2.53 11.89 -2.64
N PRO A 46 2.04 11.16 -3.67
CA PRO A 46 2.77 10.94 -4.92
C PRO A 46 2.99 12.24 -5.75
N GLY A 47 2.61 13.40 -5.23
CA GLY A 47 2.86 14.70 -5.85
C GLY A 47 1.90 14.99 -6.99
N ARG A 48 2.35 15.83 -7.95
CA ARG A 48 1.54 16.41 -9.03
C ARG A 48 1.12 15.39 -10.11
N TYR A 49 0.41 14.32 -9.76
CA TYR A 49 -0.53 13.69 -10.69
C TYR A 49 -1.67 14.68 -10.93
N ARG A 50 -1.54 15.45 -12.01
CA ARG A 50 -2.32 16.65 -12.29
C ARG A 50 -3.82 16.31 -12.40
N HIS A 51 -4.56 16.92 -11.49
CA HIS A 51 -6.01 17.01 -11.37
C HIS A 51 -6.79 17.05 -12.69
N GLY A 52 -7.71 16.10 -12.85
CA GLY A 52 -9.05 16.40 -13.33
C GLY A 52 -10.00 16.15 -12.16
N MET A 53 -10.94 17.06 -11.89
CA MET A 53 -11.99 16.86 -10.87
C MET A 53 -12.59 15.45 -11.00
N GLY A 54 -12.60 14.69 -9.89
CA GLY A 54 -13.23 13.37 -9.82
C GLY A 54 -12.41 12.19 -10.36
N ARG A 55 -11.12 12.34 -10.65
CA ARG A 55 -10.27 11.23 -11.14
C ARG A 55 -9.31 10.70 -10.07
N LEU A 56 -9.27 9.38 -9.93
CA LEU A 56 -8.26 8.67 -9.14
C LEU A 56 -6.86 8.82 -9.77
N LYS A 57 -5.81 8.78 -8.95
CA LYS A 57 -4.40 9.03 -9.32
C LYS A 57 -3.79 7.93 -10.19
N GLY A 58 -4.50 6.83 -10.45
CA GLY A 58 -3.93 5.72 -11.21
C GLY A 58 -2.90 4.90 -10.43
N LEU A 59 -2.91 5.04 -9.10
CA LEU A 59 -1.98 4.41 -8.17
C LEU A 59 -2.75 3.47 -7.25
N ARG A 60 -2.22 2.27 -7.05
CA ARG A 60 -2.78 1.23 -6.20
C ARG A 60 -1.78 1.00 -5.06
N CYS A 61 -2.26 1.05 -3.82
CA CYS A 61 -1.45 0.68 -2.67
C CYS A 61 -1.71 -0.77 -2.30
N VAL A 62 -0.64 -1.51 -2.09
CA VAL A 62 -0.67 -2.83 -1.48
C VAL A 62 0.24 -2.77 -0.27
N HIS A 63 -0.29 -3.01 0.92
CA HIS A 63 0.46 -3.01 2.17
C HIS A 63 0.22 -4.27 2.99
N THR A 64 1.07 -4.51 3.97
CA THR A 64 0.97 -5.68 4.85
C THR A 64 0.43 -5.31 6.21
N HIS A 65 -0.38 -6.18 6.81
CA HIS A 65 -0.72 -6.15 8.23
C HIS A 65 -0.10 -7.34 8.95
N LEU A 66 0.48 -7.11 10.12
CA LEU A 66 1.19 -8.12 10.90
C LEU A 66 0.28 -8.95 11.80
N ASN A 67 -0.88 -8.41 12.22
CA ASN A 67 -1.76 -9.07 13.20
C ASN A 67 -3.03 -9.66 12.58
N GLY A 68 -3.10 -9.75 11.24
CA GLY A 68 -4.26 -10.28 10.53
C GLY A 68 -5.51 -9.40 10.60
N GLU A 69 -5.34 -8.13 10.96
CA GLU A 69 -6.40 -7.15 10.96
C GLU A 69 -6.82 -6.78 9.53
N ALA A 70 -8.11 -6.51 9.33
CA ALA A 70 -8.63 -6.01 8.07
C ALA A 70 -8.17 -4.57 7.81
N LEU A 71 -8.58 -3.98 6.67
CA LEU A 71 -8.33 -2.57 6.38
C LEU A 71 -8.78 -1.68 7.55
N SER A 72 -7.85 -0.88 8.04
CA SER A 72 -8.04 0.08 9.11
C SER A 72 -8.79 1.32 8.59
N ARG A 73 -9.27 2.14 9.53
CA ARG A 73 -9.85 3.45 9.17
C ARG A 73 -8.81 4.39 8.56
N GLU A 74 -7.55 4.24 8.94
CA GLU A 74 -6.42 4.99 8.36
C GLU A 74 -6.25 4.63 6.88
N ASP A 75 -6.26 3.34 6.55
CA ASP A 75 -6.12 2.86 5.16
C ASP A 75 -7.24 3.40 4.26
N LEU A 76 -8.48 3.40 4.77
CA LEU A 76 -9.63 3.95 4.05
C LEU A 76 -9.54 5.47 3.91
N THR A 77 -8.97 6.15 4.90
CA THR A 77 -8.74 7.59 4.85
C THR A 77 -7.69 7.92 3.78
N ASP A 78 -6.58 7.17 3.75
CA ASP A 78 -5.53 7.32 2.73
C ASP A 78 -6.03 7.02 1.33
N LEU A 79 -6.84 5.96 1.15
CA LEU A 79 -7.49 5.64 -0.12
C LEU A 79 -8.23 6.86 -0.69
N VAL A 80 -9.01 7.55 0.16
CA VAL A 80 -9.81 8.72 -0.24
C VAL A 80 -8.95 9.97 -0.41
N LEU A 81 -8.12 10.32 0.58
CA LEU A 81 -7.36 11.57 0.58
C LEU A 81 -6.26 11.58 -0.48
N LEU A 82 -5.63 10.43 -0.73
CA LEU A 82 -4.63 10.28 -1.78
C LEU A 82 -5.26 9.97 -3.14
N GLY A 83 -6.57 9.73 -3.21
CA GLY A 83 -7.29 9.42 -4.44
C GLY A 83 -6.74 8.16 -5.13
N LEU A 84 -6.41 7.12 -4.36
CA LEU A 84 -5.86 5.88 -4.91
C LEU A 84 -6.94 5.12 -5.69
N ASP A 85 -6.51 4.38 -6.70
CA ASP A 85 -7.36 3.45 -7.45
C ASP A 85 -7.80 2.25 -6.59
N LEU A 86 -6.95 1.84 -5.66
CA LEU A 86 -7.12 0.62 -4.88
C LEU A 86 -6.26 0.68 -3.60
N MET A 87 -6.79 0.13 -2.52
CA MET A 87 -6.07 -0.19 -1.29
C MET A 87 -6.22 -1.68 -1.00
N VAL A 88 -5.11 -2.40 -0.83
CA VAL A 88 -5.10 -3.84 -0.56
C VAL A 88 -4.22 -4.11 0.65
N CYS A 89 -4.81 -4.70 1.69
CA CYS A 89 -4.06 -5.27 2.79
C CYS A 89 -3.78 -6.76 2.50
N ILE A 90 -2.54 -7.19 2.75
CA ILE A 90 -2.14 -8.60 2.80
C ILE A 90 -1.73 -8.93 4.23
N GLN A 91 -2.30 -9.99 4.78
CA GLN A 91 -1.83 -10.52 6.05
C GLN A 91 -0.41 -11.08 5.88
N ALA A 92 0.55 -10.50 6.60
CA ALA A 92 1.87 -11.07 6.76
C ALA A 92 1.82 -12.08 7.91
N GLY A 93 1.97 -13.36 7.56
CA GLY A 93 2.05 -14.48 8.49
C GLY A 93 2.87 -15.61 7.87
N GLU A 94 3.18 -16.63 8.65
CA GLU A 94 3.80 -17.88 8.14
C GLU A 94 2.92 -18.60 7.11
#